data_AF-A0A328SJS0-F1
#
_entry.id   AF-A0A328SJS0-F1
#
_cell.length_a   1.000
_cell.length_b   1.000
_cell.length_c   1.000
_cell.angle_alpha   90.00
_cell.angle_beta   90.00
_cell.angle_gamma   90.00
#
_symmetry.space_group_name_H-M   'P 1'
#
loop_
_entity.id
_entity.type
_entity.pdbx_description
1 polymer ?
#
loop_
_entity_poly.entity_id
_entity_poly.type
_entity_poly.pdbx_seq_one_letter_code
_entity_poly.pdbx_strand_id
1 'polypeptide(L)' 'VDGKLTVGPMLVKQGSPFAVNGTLNVITLKTDLSEDVTVVGVGAGSIETASAILSDIISIGKYNSN' A
#
# COMPACT_ATOMS: atom_id res chain seq x y z
N VAL A 1 4.90 21.20 4.54
CA VAL A 1 3.88 21.43 3.50
C VAL A 1 2.82 20.38 3.72
N ASP A 2 1.83 20.72 4.53
CA ASP A 2 0.67 19.85 4.77
C ASP A 2 -0.13 19.72 3.47
N GLY A 3 -0.37 18.48 3.00
CA GLY A 3 -1.30 18.20 1.90
C GLY A 3 -0.75 18.26 0.46
N LYS A 4 0.56 18.15 0.23
CA LYS A 4 1.11 18.09 -1.14
C LYS A 4 0.85 16.73 -1.79
N LEU A 5 -0.04 16.68 -2.77
CA LEU A 5 -0.27 15.51 -3.65
C LEU A 5 0.41 15.73 -5.01
N THR A 6 1.26 14.79 -5.42
CA THR A 6 1.93 14.83 -6.73
C THR A 6 1.98 13.46 -7.35
N VAL A 7 1.71 13.38 -8.66
CA VAL A 7 1.85 12.16 -9.45
C VAL A 7 2.69 12.48 -10.68
N GLY A 8 3.69 11.65 -10.96
CA GLY A 8 4.55 11.77 -12.12
C GLY A 8 5.71 10.78 -12.04
N PRO A 9 6.42 10.52 -13.15
CA PRO A 9 7.63 9.72 -13.13
C PRO A 9 8.70 10.34 -12.21
N MET A 10 9.45 9.49 -11.47
CA MET A 10 10.54 9.92 -10.61
C MET A 10 11.71 8.93 -10.71
N LEU A 11 12.94 9.43 -10.65
CA LEU A 11 14.12 8.58 -10.56
C LEU A 11 14.16 7.88 -9.20
N VAL A 12 14.44 6.58 -9.22
CA VAL A 12 14.53 5.74 -8.02
C VAL A 12 15.91 5.10 -7.96
N LYS A 13 16.51 5.07 -6.76
CA LYS A 13 17.80 4.41 -6.55
C LYS A 13 17.66 2.90 -6.73
N GLN A 14 18.56 2.29 -7.49
CA GLN A 14 18.61 0.83 -7.62
C GLN A 14 18.83 0.17 -6.26
N GLY A 15 18.12 -0.93 -6.00
CA GLY A 15 18.14 -1.66 -4.73
C GLY A 15 17.36 -0.98 -3.60
N SER A 16 16.73 0.18 -3.82
CA SER A 16 15.80 0.75 -2.84
C SER A 16 14.46 0.00 -2.84
N PRO A 17 13.68 0.06 -1.74
CA PRO A 17 12.35 -0.55 -1.69
C PRO A 17 11.38 -0.03 -2.76
N PHE A 18 11.63 1.17 -3.29
CA PHE A 18 10.82 1.77 -4.36
C PHE A 18 11.11 1.18 -5.75
N ALA A 19 12.21 0.44 -5.92
CA ALA A 19 12.59 -0.19 -7.18
C ALA A 19 11.86 -1.53 -7.40
N VAL A 20 10.53 -1.51 -7.31
CA VAL A 20 9.66 -2.67 -7.51
C VAL A 20 9.43 -2.94 -9.00
N ASN A 21 9.15 -4.20 -9.36
CA ASN A 21 8.91 -4.66 -10.72
C ASN A 21 7.61 -5.45 -10.82
N GLY A 22 7.12 -5.64 -12.05
CA GLY A 22 5.92 -6.43 -12.30
C GLY A 22 4.66 -5.77 -11.72
N THR A 23 3.85 -6.55 -11.01
CA THR A 23 2.58 -6.10 -10.39
C THR A 23 2.73 -5.69 -8.92
N LEU A 24 3.96 -5.55 -8.43
CA LEU A 24 4.23 -5.12 -7.05
C LEU A 24 4.01 -3.61 -6.91
N ASN A 25 3.26 -3.25 -5.88
CA ASN A 25 3.13 -1.90 -5.37
C ASN A 25 3.93 -1.77 -4.08
N VAL A 26 4.35 -0.54 -3.80
CA VAL A 26 5.11 -0.16 -2.59
C VAL A 26 4.57 1.13 -2.02
N ILE A 27 4.45 1.18 -0.69
CA ILE A 27 4.12 2.39 0.05
C ILE A 27 5.04 2.50 1.25
N THR A 28 5.57 3.69 1.50
CA THR A 28 6.33 4.01 2.71
C THR A 28 5.61 5.10 3.48
N LEU A 29 5.24 4.79 4.71
CA LEU A 29 4.62 5.70 5.66
C LEU A 29 5.73 6.27 6.55
N LYS A 30 5.90 7.59 6.52
CA LYS A 30 6.80 8.26 7.45
C LYS A 30 6.08 8.44 8.77
N THR A 31 6.59 7.82 9.83
CA THR A 31 6.04 7.95 11.17
C THR A 31 7.04 8.65 12.08
N ASP A 32 6.54 9.32 13.11
CA ASP A 32 7.33 10.01 14.11
C ASP A 32 7.95 9.06 15.14
N LEU A 33 7.25 7.96 15.46
CA LEU A 33 7.66 7.00 16.49
C LEU A 33 8.25 5.69 15.94
N SER A 34 7.81 5.22 14.78
CA SER A 34 8.20 3.92 14.21
C SER A 34 9.08 4.05 12.96
N GLU A 35 9.74 5.20 12.79
CA GLU A 35 10.54 5.53 11.61
C GLU A 35 9.73 5.31 10.30
N ASP A 36 10.41 4.95 9.21
CA ASP A 36 9.78 4.69 7.91
C ASP A 36 9.22 3.25 7.85
N VAL A 37 7.88 3.12 7.81
CA VAL A 37 7.20 1.83 7.67
C VAL A 37 6.93 1.57 6.19
N THR A 38 7.57 0.56 5.61
CA THR A 38 7.41 0.22 4.18
C THR A 38 6.61 -1.07 4.00
N VAL A 39 5.58 -1.02 3.16
CA VAL A 39 4.76 -2.17 2.77
C VAL A 39 4.94 -2.42 1.27
N VAL A 40 5.23 -3.68 0.91
CA VAL A 40 5.36 -4.15 -0.47
C VAL A 40 4.40 -5.30 -0.68
N GLY A 41 3.68 -5.30 -1.79
CA GLY A 41 2.73 -6.37 -2.11
C GLY A 41 2.19 -6.26 -3.53
N VAL A 42 1.47 -7.27 -3.98
CA VAL A 42 0.85 -7.24 -5.30
C VAL A 42 -0.32 -6.24 -5.30
N GLY A 43 -0.28 -5.28 -6.22
CA GLY A 43 -1.26 -4.20 -6.31
C GLY A 43 -2.52 -4.53 -7.09
N ALA A 44 -2.48 -5.59 -7.91
CA ALA A 44 -3.60 -6.02 -8.74
C ALA A 44 -3.45 -7.48 -9.15
N GLY A 45 -4.56 -8.19 -9.25
CA GLY A 45 -4.64 -9.60 -9.63
C GLY A 45 -5.98 -10.18 -9.22
N SER A 46 -6.44 -11.25 -9.86
CA SER A 46 -7.77 -11.80 -9.61
C SER A 46 -7.96 -12.24 -8.16
N ILE A 47 -6.96 -12.93 -7.60
CA ILE A 47 -6.98 -13.44 -6.23
C ILE A 47 -6.77 -12.30 -5.24
N GLU A 48 -5.82 -11.42 -5.52
CA GLU A 48 -5.44 -10.31 -4.64
C GLU A 48 -6.57 -9.29 -4.51
N THR A 49 -7.22 -8.94 -5.62
CA THR A 49 -8.39 -8.06 -5.61
C THR A 49 -9.59 -8.73 -4.93
N ALA A 50 -9.83 -10.02 -5.17
CA ALA A 50 -10.89 -10.75 -4.46
C ALA A 50 -10.66 -10.82 -2.95
N SER A 51 -9.41 -11.00 -2.52
CA SER A 51 -9.01 -11.01 -1.11
C SER A 51 -9.29 -9.67 -0.44
N ALA A 52 -8.96 -8.55 -1.10
CA ALA A 52 -9.25 -7.21 -0.59
C ALA A 52 -10.75 -6.99 -0.38
N ILE A 53 -11.58 -7.34 -1.37
CA ILE A 53 -13.04 -7.23 -1.26
C ILE A 53 -13.58 -8.08 -0.11
N LEU A 54 -13.12 -9.33 0.03
CA LEU A 54 -13.55 -10.22 1.11
C LEU A 54 -13.17 -9.66 2.48
N SER A 55 -11.97 -9.09 2.62
CA SER A 55 -11.51 -8.45 3.84
C SER A 55 -12.43 -7.30 4.27
N ASP A 56 -12.87 -6.47 3.31
CA ASP A 56 -13.80 -5.37 3.57
C ASP A 56 -15.17 -5.89 4.04
N ILE A 57 -15.71 -6.94 3.39
CA ILE A 57 -16.98 -7.57 3.78
C ILE A 57 -16.91 -8.09 5.22
N ILE A 58 -15.84 -8.80 5.58
CA ILE A 58 -15.64 -9.31 6.95
C ILE A 58 -15.53 -8.16 7.95
N SER A 59 -14.82 -7.09 7.59
CA SER A 59 -14.63 -5.92 8.46
C SER A 59 -15.95 -5.23 8.76
N ILE A 60 -16.80 -5.03 7.75
CA ILE A 60 -18.16 -4.47 7.90
C ILE A 60 -19.03 -5.40 8.77
N GLY A 61 -18.99 -6.71 8.52
CA GLY A 61 -19.75 -7.68 9.30
C GLY A 61 -19.37 -7.66 10.79
N LYS A 62 -18.07 -7.55 11.09
CA LYS A 62 -17.57 -7.39 12.47
C LYS A 62 -18.01 -6.05 13.07
N TYR A 63 -17.94 -4.95 12.33
CA TYR A 63 -18.37 -3.64 12.81
C TYR A 63 -19.84 -3.64 13.25
N ASN A 64 -20.72 -4.23 12.43
CA ASN A 64 -22.16 -4.29 12.73
C ASN A 64 -22.53 -5.26 13.87
N SER A 65 -21.61 -6.15 14.27
CA SER A 65 -21.82 -7.11 15.36
C SER A 65 -21.35 -6.59 16.72
N ASN A 66 -20.77 -5.39 16.77
CA ASN A 66 -20.43 -4.64 17.99
C ASN A 66 -21.44 -3.51 18.20
#